data_AF-A0A3D4NKN4-F1
#
_entry.id   AF-A0A3D4NKN4-F1
#
_cell.length_a   1.000
_cell.length_b   1.000
_cell.length_c   1.000
_cell.angle_alpha   90.00
_cell.angle_beta   90.00
_cell.angle_gamma   90.00
#
_symmetry.space_group_name_H-M   'P 1'
#
loop_
_entity.id
_entity.type
_entity.pdbx_description
1 polymer ?
#
loop_
_entity_poly.entity_id
_entity_poly.type
_entity_poly.pdbx_seq_one_letter_code
_entity_poly.pdbx_strand_id
1 'polypeptide(L)'
;PVMVPLWMIPIALVTGNCFILKPSERDPSASLLMARLLREAGLPDGVFNVVQGDKAAVDALLQHPDIEAISFVGSTPIAEYIHQQATSRGKRVQALGG
;
A
#
# COMPACT_ATOMS: atom_id res chain seq x y z
N PRO A 1 8.06 -1.47 -10.42
CA PRO A 1 7.27 -0.52 -9.59
C PRO A 1 5.88 -0.06 -10.10
N VAL A 2 5.32 -0.55 -11.23
CA VAL A 2 4.04 -0.03 -11.77
C VAL A 2 2.89 -1.05 -11.68
N MET A 3 3.06 -2.24 -12.28
CA MET A 3 2.00 -3.24 -12.38
C MET A 3 1.45 -3.67 -11.01
N VAL A 4 2.33 -3.98 -10.05
CA VAL A 4 1.90 -4.47 -8.72
C VAL A 4 1.08 -3.42 -7.95
N PRO A 5 1.50 -2.14 -7.85
CA PRO A 5 0.60 -1.10 -7.33
C PRO A 5 -0.75 -1.02 -8.05
N LEU A 6 -0.76 -1.15 -9.39
CA LEU A 6 -2.00 -1.13 -10.18
C LEU A 6 -2.88 -2.39 -10.03
N TRP A 7 -2.38 -3.47 -9.43
CA TRP A 7 -3.24 -4.60 -9.02
C TRP A 7 -4.08 -4.25 -7.77
N MET A 8 -3.60 -3.32 -6.95
CA MET A 8 -4.23 -2.96 -5.67
C MET A 8 -5.05 -1.67 -5.78
N ILE A 9 -4.46 -0.61 -6.32
CA ILE A 9 -4.99 0.76 -6.27
C ILE A 9 -6.35 0.89 -6.97
N PRO A 10 -6.53 0.49 -8.25
CA PRO A 10 -7.77 0.77 -8.95
C PRO A 10 -8.98 0.09 -8.31
N ILE A 11 -8.81 -1.17 -7.87
CA ILE A 11 -9.86 -1.95 -7.23
C ILE A 11 -10.20 -1.39 -5.84
N ALA A 12 -9.20 -1.00 -5.04
CA ALA A 12 -9.44 -0.40 -3.73
C ALA A 12 -10.17 0.95 -3.85
N LEU A 13 -9.78 1.81 -4.80
CA LEU A 13 -10.40 3.11 -5.01
C LEU A 13 -11.83 3.01 -5.53
N VAL A 14 -12.08 2.17 -6.56
CA VAL A 14 -13.43 2.05 -7.15
C VAL A 14 -14.43 1.42 -6.19
N THR A 15 -13.96 0.65 -5.22
CA THR A 15 -14.79 0.07 -4.15
C THR A 15 -15.02 1.03 -2.97
N GLY A 16 -14.55 2.28 -3.07
CA GLY A 16 -14.85 3.35 -2.12
C GLY A 16 -13.83 3.54 -0.99
N ASN A 17 -12.65 2.92 -1.07
CA ASN A 17 -11.60 3.09 -0.07
C ASN A 17 -10.68 4.26 -0.41
N CYS A 18 -10.15 4.93 0.60
CA CYS A 18 -8.90 5.68 0.47
C CYS A 18 -7.71 4.72 0.53
N PHE A 19 -6.60 5.07 -0.11
CA PHE A 19 -5.45 4.18 -0.25
C PHE A 19 -4.12 4.88 0.07
N ILE A 20 -3.28 4.21 0.85
CA ILE A 20 -1.89 4.63 1.13
C ILE A 20 -0.95 3.61 0.50
N LEU A 21 -0.17 4.03 -0.50
CA LEU A 21 0.87 3.22 -1.10
C LEU A 21 2.23 3.54 -0.47
N LYS A 22 2.90 2.51 0.07
CA LYS A 22 4.33 2.56 0.43
C LYS A 22 5.14 1.74 -0.57
N PRO A 23 5.63 2.33 -1.67
CA PRO A 23 6.31 1.58 -2.73
C PRO A 23 7.77 1.28 -2.36
N SER A 24 8.42 0.43 -3.15
CA SER A 24 9.86 0.17 -3.02
C SER A 24 10.67 1.47 -3.09
N GLU A 25 11.57 1.66 -2.12
CA GLU A 25 12.47 2.80 -2.04
C GLU A 25 13.55 2.80 -3.14
N ARG A 26 13.73 1.69 -3.86
CA ARG A 26 14.75 1.53 -4.90
C ARG A 26 14.35 2.16 -6.24
N ASP A 27 13.06 2.20 -6.51
CA ASP A 27 12.48 2.64 -7.79
C ASP A 27 11.16 3.44 -7.61
N PRO A 28 11.14 4.48 -6.76
CA PRO A 28 9.91 5.12 -6.28
C PRO A 28 9.22 6.02 -7.32
N SER A 29 9.96 6.53 -8.32
CA SER A 29 9.51 7.62 -9.19
C SER A 29 8.21 7.32 -9.93
N ALA A 30 7.98 6.06 -10.32
CA ALA A 30 6.78 5.67 -11.04
C ALA A 30 5.51 5.78 -10.15
N SER A 31 5.62 5.49 -8.86
CA SER A 31 4.51 5.63 -7.92
C SER A 31 4.16 7.10 -7.66
N LEU A 32 5.18 7.97 -7.60
CA LEU A 32 4.97 9.42 -7.47
C LEU A 32 4.32 10.02 -8.71
N LEU A 33 4.73 9.57 -9.91
CA LEU A 33 4.07 9.96 -11.16
C LEU A 33 2.60 9.52 -11.18
N MET A 34 2.32 8.28 -10.74
CA MET A 34 0.95 7.77 -10.67
C MET A 34 0.06 8.58 -9.74
N ALA A 35 0.59 9.04 -8.59
CA ALA A 35 -0.14 9.93 -7.69
C ALA A 35 -0.54 11.25 -8.37
N ARG A 36 0.39 11.83 -9.14
CA ARG A 36 0.11 13.04 -9.92
C ARG A 36 -0.96 12.78 -10.98
N LEU A 37 -0.83 11.70 -11.75
CA LEU A 37 -1.77 11.37 -12.82
C LEU A 37 -3.19 11.07 -12.29
N LEU A 38 -3.32 10.40 -11.15
CA LEU A 38 -4.63 10.17 -10.53
C LEU A 38 -5.29 11.47 -10.08
N ARG A 39 -4.51 12.42 -9.55
CA ARG A 39 -5.01 13.76 -9.23
C ARG A 39 -5.43 14.53 -10.49
N GLU A 40 -4.64 14.48 -11.55
CA GLU A 40 -4.98 15.10 -12.85
C GLU A 40 -6.24 14.47 -13.47
N ALA A 41 -6.47 13.17 -13.25
CA ALA A 41 -7.68 12.47 -13.68
C ALA A 41 -8.93 12.82 -12.85
N GLY A 42 -8.81 13.66 -11.81
CA GLY A 42 -9.91 14.14 -11.00
C GLY A 42 -10.17 13.35 -9.71
N LEU A 43 -9.23 12.50 -9.27
CA LEU A 43 -9.34 11.85 -7.97
C LEU A 43 -9.25 12.91 -6.85
N PRO A 44 -10.19 12.94 -5.88
CA PRO A 44 -10.17 13.94 -4.82
C PRO A 44 -8.89 13.87 -3.97
N ASP A 45 -8.45 15.03 -3.47
CA ASP A 45 -7.26 15.14 -2.63
C ASP A 45 -7.41 14.25 -1.38
N GLY A 46 -6.34 13.51 -1.04
CA GLY A 46 -6.30 12.61 0.12
C GLY A 46 -6.88 11.20 -0.12
N VAL A 47 -7.56 10.94 -1.24
CA VAL A 47 -8.10 9.60 -1.55
C VAL A 47 -6.99 8.62 -1.96
N PHE A 48 -5.93 9.09 -2.63
CA PHE A 48 -4.72 8.32 -2.88
C PHE A 48 -3.49 9.06 -2.36
N ASN A 49 -2.69 8.37 -1.54
CA ASN A 49 -1.48 8.90 -0.95
C ASN A 49 -0.30 7.98 -1.24
N VAL A 50 0.88 8.57 -1.46
CA VAL A 50 2.13 7.83 -1.56
C VAL A 50 3.04 8.28 -0.44
N VAL A 51 3.46 7.33 0.40
CA VAL A 51 4.40 7.58 1.50
C VAL A 51 5.67 6.77 1.23
N GLN A 52 6.79 7.46 1.04
CA GLN A 52 8.09 6.80 0.93
C GLN A 52 8.62 6.44 2.32
N GLY A 53 9.44 5.40 2.38
CA GLY A 53 10.08 5.00 3.63
C GLY A 53 10.57 3.58 3.55
N ASP A 54 11.01 3.04 4.68
CA ASP A 54 11.53 1.69 4.83
C ASP A 54 10.60 0.88 5.75
N LYS A 55 11.18 -0.01 6.56
CA LYS A 55 10.47 -0.77 7.59
C LYS A 55 9.71 0.13 8.58
N ALA A 56 10.23 1.29 8.95
CA ALA A 56 9.55 2.16 9.92
C ALA A 56 8.20 2.65 9.38
N ALA A 57 8.13 2.99 8.10
CA ALA A 57 6.87 3.35 7.44
C ALA A 57 5.91 2.15 7.36
N VAL A 58 6.41 0.96 7.05
CA VAL A 58 5.59 -0.28 7.04
C VAL A 58 5.01 -0.55 8.43
N ASP A 59 5.85 -0.48 9.46
CA ASP A 59 5.44 -0.76 10.84
C ASP A 59 4.41 0.28 11.34
N ALA A 60 4.55 1.55 10.95
CA ALA A 60 3.55 2.57 11.23
C ALA A 60 2.20 2.23 10.60
N LEU A 61 2.17 1.80 9.33
CA LEU A 61 0.93 1.38 8.66
C LEU A 61 0.30 0.14 9.32
N LEU A 62 1.13 -0.82 9.72
CA LEU A 62 0.65 -2.02 10.44
C LEU A 62 0.06 -1.68 11.81
N GLN A 63 0.57 -0.64 12.48
CA GLN A 63 0.14 -0.25 13.83
C GLN A 63 -1.03 0.73 13.84
N HIS A 64 -1.24 1.49 12.77
CA HIS A 64 -2.28 2.54 12.74
C HIS A 64 -3.68 1.94 12.91
N PRO A 65 -4.49 2.39 13.88
CA PRO A 65 -5.79 1.79 14.17
C PRO A 65 -6.76 1.89 12.98
N ASP A 66 -6.75 3.01 12.26
CA ASP A 66 -7.70 3.29 11.16
C ASP A 66 -7.39 2.54 9.84
N ILE A 67 -6.28 1.80 9.76
CA ILE A 67 -5.98 0.98 8.58
C ILE A 67 -6.66 -0.39 8.72
N GLU A 68 -7.71 -0.63 7.94
CA GLU A 68 -8.50 -1.87 8.04
C GLU A 68 -7.92 -3.07 7.27
N ALA A 69 -7.13 -2.81 6.22
CA ALA A 69 -6.61 -3.84 5.33
C ALA A 69 -5.17 -3.56 4.87
N ILE A 70 -4.39 -4.63 4.69
CA ILE A 70 -3.01 -4.60 4.19
C ILE A 70 -2.89 -5.52 2.98
N SER A 71 -2.30 -5.02 1.90
CA SER A 71 -1.97 -5.79 0.71
C SER A 71 -0.47 -5.69 0.45
N PHE A 72 0.21 -6.83 0.42
CA PHE A 72 1.66 -6.92 0.28
C PHE A 72 2.06 -7.90 -0.82
N VAL A 73 3.11 -7.53 -1.55
CA VAL A 73 3.83 -8.39 -2.51
C VAL A 73 5.32 -8.12 -2.34
N GLY A 74 6.10 -9.17 -2.06
CA GLY A 74 7.54 -9.07 -1.85
C GLY A 74 8.14 -10.41 -1.46
N SER A 75 9.22 -10.41 -0.68
CA SER A 75 9.88 -11.66 -0.29
C SER A 75 9.09 -12.44 0.76
N THR A 76 9.18 -13.77 0.74
CA THR A 76 8.49 -14.65 1.69
C THR A 76 8.71 -14.29 3.17
N PRO A 77 9.95 -14.03 3.65
CA PRO A 77 10.15 -13.67 5.06
C PRO A 77 9.41 -12.39 5.47
N ILE A 78 9.28 -11.42 4.55
CA ILE A 78 8.58 -10.17 4.82
C ILE A 78 7.06 -10.34 4.69
N ALA A 79 6.61 -11.18 3.76
CA ALA A 79 5.19 -11.54 3.63
C ALA A 79 4.66 -12.21 4.91
N GLU A 80 5.42 -13.15 5.48
CA GLU A 80 5.10 -13.81 6.75
C GLU A 80 5.02 -12.79 7.90
N TYR A 81 6.02 -11.91 8.01
CA TYR A 81 6.03 -10.83 9.00
C TYR A 81 4.78 -9.95 8.89
N ILE A 82 4.46 -9.45 7.69
CA ILE A 82 3.31 -8.58 7.47
C ILE A 82 2.01 -9.32 7.79
N HIS A 83 1.87 -10.57 7.35
CA HIS A 83 0.70 -11.37 7.63
C HIS A 83 0.48 -11.55 9.13
N GLN A 84 1.52 -11.93 9.88
CA GLN A 84 1.44 -12.11 11.32
C GLN A 84 1.11 -10.81 12.06
N GLN A 85 1.77 -9.70 11.70
CA GLN A 85 1.58 -8.41 12.38
C GLN A 85 0.21 -7.80 12.10
N ALA A 86 -0.30 -7.89 10.86
CA ALA A 86 -1.61 -7.38 10.49
C ALA A 86 -2.74 -8.19 11.15
N THR A 87 -2.68 -9.53 11.06
CA THR A 87 -3.71 -10.41 11.63
C THR A 87 -3.76 -10.33 13.15
N SER A 88 -2.61 -10.22 13.83
CA SER A 88 -2.58 -10.00 15.30
C SER A 88 -3.23 -8.69 15.76
N ARG A 89 -3.52 -7.77 14.84
CA ARG A 89 -4.23 -6.50 15.07
C ARG A 89 -5.66 -6.50 14.49
N GLY A 90 -6.16 -7.66 14.07
CA GLY A 90 -7.50 -7.79 13.50
C GLY A 90 -7.67 -7.18 12.11
N LYS A 91 -6.58 -6.82 11.42
CA LYS A 91 -6.62 -6.26 10.06
C LYS A 91 -6.78 -7.39 9.04
N ARG A 92 -7.51 -7.13 7.95
CA ARG A 92 -7.54 -8.05 6.80
C ARG A 92 -6.19 -8.00 6.08
N VAL A 93 -5.65 -9.14 5.68
CA VAL A 93 -4.33 -9.19 5.02
C VAL A 93 -4.28 -10.15 3.85
N GLN A 94 -3.73 -9.68 2.74
CA GLN A 94 -3.23 -10.50 1.65
C GLN A 94 -1.72 -10.23 1.54
N ALA A 95 -0.91 -11.28 1.59
CA ALA A 95 0.54 -11.19 1.49
C ALA A 95 1.06 -12.27 0.51
N LEU A 96 1.62 -11.84 -0.62
CA LEU A 96 2.27 -12.73 -1.60
C LEU A 96 3.79 -12.68 -1.37
N GLY A 97 4.37 -13.83 -1.05
CA GLY A 97 5.81 -14.05 -0.95
C GLY A 97 6.37 -14.71 -2.23
N GLY A 98 7.56 -14.31 -2.66
CA GLY A 98 8.30 -14.91 -3.77
C GLY A 98 9.80 -14.67 -3.69
#